data_AF-M5RCT1-F1
#
_entry.id   AF-M5RCT1-F1
#
_cell.length_a   1.000
_cell.length_b   1.000
_cell.length_c   1.000
_cell.angle_alpha   90.00
_cell.angle_beta   90.00
_cell.angle_gamma   90.00
#
_symmetry.space_group_name_H-M   'P 1'
#
loop_
_entity.id
_entity.type
_entity.pdbx_description
1 polymer ?
#
loop_
_entity_poly.entity_id
_entity_poly.type
_entity_poly.pdbx_seq_one_letter_code
_entity_poly.pdbx_strand_id
1 'polypeptide(L)'
;MKFWPTELLSKPVRRKNRHSARRRRAQRFQTLENREMMAGDVTAYLDGYTLRIEGDGEANHIEVRQLSSGEISIEKTEPNSSRLPSDFHTRINGGYSDTLSGQFNSISISMNGNDDSLKLIDMDISWDLTIDLGSGADDLDVHSVSVGDDLRVFTGGAPSDRSDVVDIYNVEVGTATTNADLVIDSEARGDNEIVYVRNTTVADDLFLYLSNTDTENDMALVYSDVQVNGLSSNGTTRIDSHYLYLDDFSTYGSGDFRFVNQLYAYDSYFSGDLSVDGTQQADILRLNNMSVGYSADIHGLAGDDEIEISGGQDFTIEGGDDNDTLIGGSGDDVISGGNGDDVLKGGAGVDQLFGGADNDWLEAGTVAELALGGSGQDWNAHRFDVNGATFDDIDQNSTPTCVILSSLSAVARIDGSDFLLDKISYLGDYQYEVRLYDVNGDLAPQTVDFDGTLYGWEPSIDAEGESWVVLFQRAYLQSKGLDYTVQAQATGSAAGENTATIGQPLTMLTGRTSSLYNTGNRWVNPSAIANAVQQGKRVLVGTKNAGQVKEQLVNNHAYTVIDEDLWFDAKTRTWEGTVTLRNPWGVDGGQSTDSVNDGIIVVEIDVLWSSIAVVATN
;
A
#
# COMPACT_ATOMS: atom_id res chain seq x y z
N MET A 1 -41.11 59.69 28.54
CA MET A 1 -39.67 59.87 28.87
C MET A 1 -39.00 60.28 27.56
N LYS A 2 -38.64 61.57 27.33
CA LYS A 2 -37.36 62.26 27.67
C LYS A 2 -36.15 61.44 27.16
N PHE A 3 -35.23 61.87 26.27
CA PHE A 3 -34.73 63.19 25.81
C PHE A 3 -34.00 63.03 24.44
N TRP A 4 -33.86 64.12 23.67
CA TRP A 4 -32.80 64.41 22.66
C TRP A 4 -31.79 65.41 23.29
N PRO A 5 -30.69 65.89 22.64
CA PRO A 5 -29.61 65.36 21.76
C PRO A 5 -28.21 65.61 22.45
N THR A 6 -27.00 65.31 21.92
CA THR A 6 -26.18 66.08 20.94
C THR A 6 -24.74 65.48 20.84
N GLU A 7 -24.19 65.47 19.61
CA GLU A 7 -22.81 65.84 19.15
C GLU A 7 -21.55 65.25 19.85
N LEU A 8 -20.45 64.83 19.19
CA LEU A 8 -19.69 65.44 18.08
C LEU A 8 -18.58 64.46 17.59
N LEU A 9 -18.20 64.60 16.31
CA LEU A 9 -16.87 64.38 15.67
C LEU A 9 -16.55 63.14 14.78
N SER A 10 -16.28 63.52 13.53
CA SER A 10 -15.44 62.97 12.44
C SER A 10 -15.79 61.64 11.76
N LYS A 11 -16.25 61.80 10.51
CA LYS A 11 -16.29 60.84 9.41
C LYS A 11 -14.99 60.04 9.25
N PRO A 12 -15.10 58.80 8.76
CA PRO A 12 -14.24 58.38 7.66
C PRO A 12 -15.05 58.06 6.40
N VAL A 13 -14.50 58.62 5.32
CA VAL A 13 -14.79 58.43 3.91
C VAL A 13 -14.89 56.95 3.54
N ARG A 14 -15.97 56.59 2.81
CA ARG A 14 -16.02 55.36 2.00
C ARG A 14 -14.80 55.34 1.08
N ARG A 15 -13.78 54.55 1.42
CA ARG A 15 -12.70 54.21 0.49
C ARG A 15 -13.20 53.10 -0.44
N LYS A 16 -13.60 53.48 -1.64
CA LYS A 16 -13.31 52.67 -2.83
C LYS A 16 -11.79 52.59 -2.94
N ASN A 17 -11.22 51.38 -3.03
CA ASN A 17 -9.96 51.10 -3.71
C ASN A 17 -9.90 49.57 -3.90
N ARG A 18 -10.24 49.10 -5.10
CA ARG A 18 -9.31 48.76 -6.20
C ARG A 18 -8.75 47.35 -6.00
N HIS A 19 -9.56 46.33 -6.33
CA HIS A 19 -9.00 45.15 -6.96
C HIS A 19 -8.39 45.62 -8.28
N SER A 20 -7.06 45.66 -8.34
CA SER A 20 -6.35 45.73 -9.60
C SER A 20 -6.50 44.39 -10.30
N ALA A 21 -7.67 44.16 -10.90
CA ALA A 21 -7.74 43.30 -12.07
C ALA A 21 -6.78 43.93 -13.09
N ARG A 22 -5.58 43.36 -13.20
CA ARG A 22 -4.67 43.65 -14.32
C ARG A 22 -5.34 43.01 -15.54
N ARG A 23 -6.38 43.66 -16.07
CA ARG A 23 -6.82 43.47 -17.44
C ARG A 23 -5.64 43.92 -18.31
N ARG A 24 -4.71 43.02 -18.60
CA ARG A 24 -3.77 43.21 -19.70
C ARG A 24 -4.66 43.25 -20.95
N ARG A 25 -4.78 44.45 -21.51
CA ARG A 25 -5.31 44.69 -22.84
C ARG A 25 -4.54 43.75 -23.76
N ALA A 26 -5.22 42.92 -24.56
CA ALA A 26 -4.58 42.21 -25.66
C ALA A 26 -3.72 43.22 -26.43
N GLN A 27 -2.40 43.12 -26.28
CA GLN A 27 -1.47 43.99 -27.00
C GLN A 27 -1.65 43.62 -28.47
N ARG A 28 -1.91 44.63 -29.32
CA ARG A 28 -1.86 44.42 -30.76
C ARG A 28 -0.39 44.14 -31.10
N PHE A 29 -0.07 42.86 -31.29
CA PHE A 29 1.24 42.39 -31.70
C PHE A 29 1.60 42.97 -33.08
N GLN A 30 2.79 43.56 -33.20
CA GLN A 30 3.37 43.87 -34.51
C GLN A 30 3.84 42.55 -35.13
N THR A 31 3.59 42.35 -36.42
CA THR A 31 4.25 41.29 -37.20
C THR A 31 5.76 41.47 -37.09
N LEU A 32 6.44 40.51 -36.47
CA LEU A 32 7.89 40.44 -36.42
C LEU A 32 8.40 40.02 -37.80
N GLU A 33 9.46 40.65 -38.31
CA GLU A 33 10.11 40.23 -39.56
C GLU A 33 10.90 38.95 -39.30
N ASN A 34 10.86 37.98 -40.25
CA ASN A 34 11.63 36.74 -40.14
C ASN A 34 13.12 37.08 -39.96
N ARG A 35 13.67 36.65 -38.82
CA ARG A 35 15.09 36.78 -38.49
C ARG A 35 15.65 35.38 -38.28
N GLU A 36 16.53 34.94 -39.18
CA GLU A 36 17.32 33.72 -39.00
C GLU A 36 18.61 34.07 -38.23
N MET A 37 18.92 33.27 -37.22
CA MET A 37 20.21 33.26 -36.52
C MET A 37 20.85 31.90 -36.74
N MET A 38 22.14 31.88 -37.09
CA MET A 38 22.92 30.66 -37.19
C MET A 38 24.00 30.68 -36.13
N ALA A 39 24.00 29.67 -35.26
CA ALA A 39 24.87 29.51 -34.10
C ALA A 39 25.57 28.13 -34.15
N GLY A 40 26.54 27.97 -35.05
CA GLY A 40 27.07 26.63 -35.35
C GLY A 40 25.98 25.78 -36.03
N ASP A 41 25.79 24.55 -35.55
CA ASP A 41 24.73 23.61 -35.98
C ASP A 41 23.39 23.85 -35.25
N VAL A 42 23.08 25.12 -34.91
CA VAL A 42 21.80 25.50 -34.31
C VAL A 42 21.25 26.70 -35.06
N THR A 43 19.99 26.60 -35.50
CA THR A 43 19.28 27.64 -36.24
C THR A 43 18.05 28.08 -35.44
N ALA A 44 17.96 29.38 -35.17
CA ALA A 44 16.76 29.96 -34.58
C ALA A 44 16.08 30.89 -35.60
N TYR A 45 14.78 30.71 -35.81
CA TYR A 45 14.02 31.51 -36.76
C TYR A 45 12.56 31.70 -36.34
N LEU A 46 11.91 32.67 -36.99
CA LEU A 46 10.50 32.97 -36.78
C LEU A 46 9.67 32.34 -37.89
N ASP A 47 8.68 31.54 -37.50
CA ASP A 47 7.60 31.06 -38.37
C ASP A 47 6.26 31.63 -37.87
N GLY A 48 5.85 32.77 -38.43
CA GLY A 48 4.67 33.50 -37.98
C GLY A 48 4.84 34.08 -36.57
N TYR A 49 4.16 33.49 -35.58
CA TYR A 49 4.23 33.88 -34.16
C TYR A 49 4.98 32.86 -33.30
N THR A 50 5.58 31.84 -33.93
CA THR A 50 6.33 30.77 -33.26
C THR A 50 7.82 31.03 -33.40
N LEU A 51 8.54 31.01 -32.28
CA LEU A 51 10.00 30.90 -32.30
C LEU A 51 10.36 29.43 -32.47
N ARG A 52 11.06 29.11 -33.56
CA ARG A 52 11.60 27.78 -33.82
C ARG A 52 13.10 27.76 -33.55
N ILE A 53 13.55 26.78 -32.78
CA ILE A 53 14.97 26.51 -32.52
C ILE A 53 15.23 25.09 -33.01
N GLU A 54 16.10 24.94 -34.00
CA GLU A 54 16.46 23.66 -34.60
C GLU A 54 17.95 23.42 -34.38
N GLY A 55 18.31 22.31 -33.72
CA GLY A 55 19.68 21.80 -33.65
C GLY A 55 19.92 20.69 -34.66
N ASP A 56 20.95 20.81 -35.49
CA ASP A 56 21.50 19.72 -36.32
C ASP A 56 22.88 19.26 -35.78
N GLY A 57 23.36 18.08 -36.19
CA GLY A 57 24.70 17.58 -35.81
C GLY A 57 24.78 16.67 -34.57
N GLU A 58 25.99 16.39 -34.07
CA GLU A 58 26.23 15.58 -32.87
C GLU A 58 26.44 16.48 -31.64
N ALA A 59 25.71 16.24 -30.55
CA ALA A 59 25.85 16.84 -29.22
C ALA A 59 25.69 18.38 -29.13
N ASN A 60 24.44 18.83 -29.05
CA ASN A 60 24.02 20.20 -28.80
C ASN A 60 23.70 20.41 -27.32
N HIS A 61 24.44 21.29 -26.65
CA HIS A 61 24.09 21.77 -25.30
C HIS A 61 23.59 23.22 -25.39
N ILE A 62 22.28 23.44 -25.18
CA ILE A 62 21.60 24.70 -25.44
C ILE A 62 20.95 25.23 -24.16
N GLU A 63 21.25 26.47 -23.79
CA GLU A 63 20.51 27.23 -22.77
C GLU A 63 19.63 28.29 -23.46
N VAL A 64 18.34 28.27 -23.18
CA VAL A 64 17.37 29.27 -23.60
C VAL A 64 16.82 29.99 -22.37
N ARG A 65 16.95 31.31 -22.33
CA ARG A 65 16.55 32.13 -21.17
C ARG A 65 15.85 33.40 -21.59
N GLN A 66 14.77 33.78 -20.90
CA GLN A 66 14.25 35.13 -21.02
C GLN A 66 15.00 36.09 -20.08
N LEU A 67 15.60 37.12 -20.66
CA LEU A 67 16.29 38.17 -19.91
C LEU A 67 15.29 39.10 -19.25
N SER A 68 15.73 39.81 -18.20
CA SER A 68 14.93 40.87 -17.56
C SER A 68 14.50 42.01 -18.51
N SER A 69 15.16 42.14 -19.68
CA SER A 69 14.76 43.05 -20.76
C SER A 69 13.52 42.58 -21.54
N GLY A 70 13.12 41.32 -21.36
CA GLY A 70 12.08 40.62 -22.14
C GLY A 70 12.61 39.94 -23.41
N GLU A 71 13.90 40.09 -23.72
CA GLU A 71 14.57 39.44 -24.84
C GLU A 71 14.90 37.98 -24.51
N ILE A 72 14.92 37.11 -25.52
CA ILE A 72 15.32 35.70 -25.36
C ILE A 72 16.80 35.58 -25.71
N SER A 73 17.58 35.04 -24.79
CA SER A 73 18.96 34.63 -24.99
C SER A 73 19.00 33.16 -25.37
N ILE A 74 19.79 32.82 -26.39
CA ILE A 74 20.07 31.45 -26.79
C ILE A 74 21.58 31.27 -26.76
N GLU A 75 22.07 30.33 -25.96
CA GLU A 75 23.50 30.05 -25.81
C GLU A 75 23.79 28.58 -26.11
N LYS A 76 24.72 28.32 -27.03
CA LYS A 76 25.30 26.98 -27.24
C LYS A 76 26.59 26.88 -26.44
N THR A 77 26.65 25.96 -25.50
CA THR A 77 27.77 25.75 -24.58
C THR A 77 28.58 24.51 -24.99
N GLU A 78 29.86 24.45 -24.59
CA GLU A 78 30.63 23.20 -24.73
C GLU A 78 30.17 22.20 -23.66
N PRO A 79 30.24 20.87 -23.95
CA PRO A 79 29.78 19.84 -23.03
C PRO A 79 30.65 19.86 -21.77
N ASN A 80 30.18 20.54 -20.73
CA ASN A 80 30.69 20.32 -19.39
C ASN A 80 29.86 19.20 -18.79
N SER A 81 30.41 17.99 -18.90
CA SER A 81 29.94 16.82 -18.17
C SER A 81 29.71 17.16 -16.69
N SER A 82 28.46 17.23 -16.26
CA SER A 82 28.06 17.11 -14.84
C SER A 82 26.54 17.23 -14.78
N ARG A 83 25.78 16.15 -14.53
CA ARG A 83 25.32 15.86 -13.16
C ARG A 83 25.75 16.95 -12.19
N LEU A 84 25.04 18.07 -12.00
CA LEU A 84 25.11 18.76 -10.71
C LEU A 84 23.88 19.63 -10.39
N PRO A 85 23.49 19.68 -9.10
CA PRO A 85 22.31 20.39 -8.57
C PRO A 85 22.39 21.91 -8.71
N SER A 86 21.23 22.53 -8.43
CA SER A 86 20.78 23.94 -8.49
C SER A 86 21.75 25.11 -8.25
N ASP A 87 22.99 24.88 -7.83
CA ASP A 87 23.85 25.92 -7.26
C ASP A 87 25.10 26.24 -8.11
N PHE A 88 25.22 25.69 -9.32
CA PHE A 88 26.40 25.91 -10.16
C PHE A 88 26.17 26.92 -11.29
N HIS A 89 26.54 28.18 -11.04
CA HIS A 89 26.86 29.14 -12.10
C HIS A 89 28.25 28.81 -12.68
N THR A 90 28.33 27.98 -13.71
CA THR A 90 29.56 27.88 -14.51
C THR A 90 29.70 29.09 -15.41
N ARG A 91 30.80 29.84 -15.27
CA ARG A 91 31.20 30.84 -16.27
C ARG A 91 31.47 30.14 -17.60
N ILE A 92 30.57 30.33 -18.55
CA ILE A 92 30.73 29.94 -19.95
C ILE A 92 31.89 30.77 -20.53
N ASN A 93 33.02 30.14 -20.78
CA ASN A 93 34.10 30.68 -21.60
C ASN A 93 34.27 29.72 -22.78
N GLY A 94 33.50 29.92 -23.85
CA GLY A 94 33.67 29.13 -25.08
C GLY A 94 32.46 29.02 -26.03
N GLY A 95 31.25 29.42 -25.61
CA GLY A 95 30.03 29.27 -26.41
C GLY A 95 29.67 30.45 -27.31
N TYR A 96 28.84 30.18 -28.34
CA TYR A 96 28.15 31.21 -29.12
C TYR A 96 26.89 31.64 -28.36
N SER A 97 26.61 32.94 -28.30
CA SER A 97 25.44 33.53 -27.60
C SER A 97 24.80 34.58 -28.52
N ASP A 98 23.48 34.52 -28.65
CA ASP A 98 22.69 35.49 -29.42
C ASP A 98 21.41 35.89 -28.68
N THR A 99 20.81 37.02 -29.07
CA THR A 99 19.65 37.61 -28.40
C THR A 99 18.56 38.02 -29.39
N LEU A 100 17.35 37.48 -29.18
CA LEU A 100 16.14 37.76 -29.94
C LEU A 100 15.25 38.74 -29.17
N SER A 101 14.91 39.86 -29.82
CA SER A 101 13.93 40.82 -29.30
C SER A 101 12.55 40.53 -29.89
N GLY A 102 11.53 40.41 -29.04
CA GLY A 102 10.15 40.15 -29.46
C GLY A 102 9.28 39.54 -28.37
N GLN A 103 7.97 39.51 -28.59
CA GLN A 103 7.05 38.64 -27.84
C GLN A 103 6.64 37.51 -28.79
N PHE A 104 6.81 36.27 -28.35
CA PHE A 104 6.47 35.06 -29.10
C PHE A 104 5.23 34.44 -28.48
N ASN A 105 4.36 33.87 -29.31
CA ASN A 105 3.16 33.21 -28.81
C ASN A 105 3.49 31.79 -28.37
N SER A 106 4.10 31.03 -29.28
CA SER A 106 4.51 29.64 -29.05
C SER A 106 6.02 29.48 -29.27
N ILE A 107 6.60 28.46 -28.67
CA ILE A 107 8.00 28.08 -28.88
C ILE A 107 8.04 26.60 -29.27
N SER A 108 8.80 26.29 -30.31
CA SER A 108 9.08 24.93 -30.72
C SER A 108 10.58 24.73 -30.80
N ILE A 109 11.07 23.72 -30.09
CA ILE A 109 12.48 23.36 -30.04
C ILE A 109 12.59 21.93 -30.56
N SER A 110 13.40 21.74 -31.59
CA SER A 110 13.72 20.43 -32.13
C SER A 110 15.23 20.25 -32.11
N MET A 111 15.70 19.16 -31.50
CA MET A 111 17.09 18.72 -31.59
C MET A 111 17.11 17.40 -32.34
N ASN A 112 18.13 17.17 -33.16
CA ASN A 112 18.24 15.97 -34.00
C ASN A 112 19.64 15.34 -33.89
N GLY A 113 20.28 15.46 -32.73
CA GLY A 113 21.58 14.89 -32.41
C GLY A 113 21.50 13.80 -31.34
N ASN A 114 22.60 13.06 -31.16
CA ASN A 114 22.78 12.19 -29.99
C ASN A 114 23.50 12.98 -28.88
N ASP A 115 23.22 12.68 -27.61
CA ASP A 115 23.85 13.35 -26.45
C ASP A 115 23.46 14.85 -26.38
N ASP A 116 22.23 15.21 -26.76
CA ASP A 116 21.76 16.60 -26.73
C ASP A 116 21.28 16.98 -25.32
N SER A 117 21.36 18.26 -24.97
CA SER A 117 20.87 18.74 -23.68
C SER A 117 20.31 20.14 -23.77
N LEU A 118 19.12 20.32 -23.23
CA LEU A 118 18.36 21.56 -23.28
C LEU A 118 18.06 22.08 -21.89
N LYS A 119 18.32 23.37 -21.69
CA LYS A 119 17.94 24.07 -20.47
C LYS A 119 17.06 25.28 -20.80
N LEU A 120 15.82 25.29 -20.31
CA LEU A 120 14.88 26.42 -20.41
C LEU A 120 14.72 27.08 -19.05
N ILE A 121 14.93 28.40 -18.97
CA ILE A 121 14.95 29.10 -17.69
C ILE A 121 14.22 30.43 -17.76
N ASP A 122 13.37 30.70 -16.76
CA ASP A 122 12.73 32.00 -16.53
C ASP A 122 11.88 32.47 -17.72
N MET A 123 11.11 31.57 -18.35
CA MET A 123 10.38 31.85 -19.61
C MET A 123 8.88 32.11 -19.38
N ASP A 124 8.32 33.13 -20.04
CA ASP A 124 6.86 33.39 -20.11
C ASP A 124 6.36 33.23 -21.56
N ILE A 125 5.74 32.06 -21.84
CA ILE A 125 5.25 31.64 -23.16
C ILE A 125 3.74 31.79 -23.20
N SER A 126 3.21 32.55 -24.18
CA SER A 126 1.80 32.96 -24.16
C SER A 126 0.80 31.89 -24.63
N TRP A 127 1.27 30.87 -25.35
CA TRP A 127 0.49 29.77 -25.92
C TRP A 127 1.29 28.48 -25.69
N ASP A 128 1.64 27.73 -26.74
CA ASP A 128 2.23 26.39 -26.62
C ASP A 128 3.76 26.41 -26.49
N LEU A 129 4.28 25.46 -25.72
CA LEU A 129 5.69 25.07 -25.74
C LEU A 129 5.78 23.61 -26.19
N THR A 130 6.50 23.36 -27.28
CA THR A 130 6.81 22.01 -27.75
C THR A 130 8.32 21.82 -27.78
N ILE A 131 8.79 20.77 -27.12
CA ILE A 131 10.19 20.36 -27.07
C ILE A 131 10.24 18.95 -27.64
N ASP A 132 11.09 18.74 -28.64
CA ASP A 132 11.36 17.46 -29.27
C ASP A 132 12.88 17.31 -29.31
N LEU A 133 13.44 16.45 -28.46
CA LEU A 133 14.89 16.26 -28.39
C LEU A 133 15.39 15.27 -29.46
N GLY A 134 14.49 14.61 -30.19
CA GLY A 134 14.86 13.66 -31.23
C GLY A 134 15.26 12.31 -30.64
N SER A 135 16.23 11.64 -31.26
CA SER A 135 16.72 10.33 -30.82
C SER A 135 18.15 10.44 -30.32
N GLY A 136 18.44 9.96 -29.11
CA GLY A 136 19.73 10.21 -28.49
C GLY A 136 19.64 9.99 -26.99
N ALA A 137 20.78 10.00 -26.29
CA ALA A 137 20.69 10.17 -24.85
C ALA A 137 20.51 11.68 -24.59
N ASP A 138 19.36 12.12 -24.10
CA ASP A 138 19.01 13.54 -24.07
C ASP A 138 18.60 14.03 -22.67
N ASP A 139 19.21 15.14 -22.22
CA ASP A 139 18.90 15.77 -20.92
C ASP A 139 18.02 17.03 -21.11
N LEU A 140 16.92 17.14 -20.37
CA LEU A 140 16.06 18.33 -20.33
C LEU A 140 15.97 18.93 -18.93
N ASP A 141 16.16 20.24 -18.80
CA ASP A 141 15.89 21.02 -17.58
C ASP A 141 14.98 22.22 -17.91
N VAL A 142 13.73 22.17 -17.46
CA VAL A 142 12.74 23.26 -17.58
C VAL A 142 12.50 23.86 -16.20
N HIS A 143 12.99 25.09 -16.02
CA HIS A 143 13.01 25.76 -14.73
C HIS A 143 12.32 27.11 -14.76
N SER A 144 11.32 27.30 -13.87
CA SER A 144 10.63 28.60 -13.73
C SER A 144 10.00 29.08 -15.05
N VAL A 145 9.22 28.20 -15.68
CA VAL A 145 8.58 28.45 -16.98
C VAL A 145 7.06 28.52 -16.82
N SER A 146 6.43 29.53 -17.42
CA SER A 146 4.98 29.60 -17.56
C SER A 146 4.55 29.42 -19.01
N VAL A 147 3.60 28.53 -19.25
CA VAL A 147 3.05 28.21 -20.57
C VAL A 147 1.57 28.58 -20.58
N GLY A 148 1.12 29.24 -21.65
CA GLY A 148 -0.24 29.77 -21.75
C GLY A 148 -1.28 28.70 -22.03
N ASP A 149 -0.92 27.74 -22.87
CA ASP A 149 -1.73 26.59 -23.28
C ASP A 149 -0.88 25.33 -23.03
N ASP A 150 -0.66 24.46 -24.02
CA ASP A 150 -0.01 23.15 -23.81
C ASP A 150 1.52 23.22 -23.66
N LEU A 151 2.06 22.38 -22.77
CA LEU A 151 3.47 22.00 -22.72
C LEU A 151 3.62 20.55 -23.17
N ARG A 152 4.37 20.32 -24.24
CA ARG A 152 4.65 18.98 -24.77
C ARG A 152 6.16 18.75 -24.85
N VAL A 153 6.61 17.66 -24.27
CA VAL A 153 8.00 17.21 -24.28
C VAL A 153 8.04 15.82 -24.90
N PHE A 154 8.87 15.67 -25.92
CA PHE A 154 9.18 14.40 -26.55
C PHE A 154 10.68 14.16 -26.42
N THR A 155 11.04 13.04 -25.79
CA THR A 155 12.40 12.49 -25.79
C THR A 155 12.37 11.15 -26.54
N GLY A 156 13.44 10.82 -27.24
CA GLY A 156 13.49 9.61 -28.06
C GLY A 156 14.67 8.74 -27.67
N GLY A 157 14.40 7.46 -27.47
CA GLY A 157 15.36 6.51 -26.92
C GLY A 157 16.54 6.23 -27.82
N ALA A 158 17.72 6.16 -27.21
CA ALA A 158 18.94 5.71 -27.82
C ALA A 158 19.18 4.22 -27.57
N PRO A 159 19.95 3.55 -28.46
CA PRO A 159 20.53 2.25 -28.15
C PRO A 159 21.74 2.35 -27.18
N SER A 160 21.79 3.39 -26.33
CA SER A 160 22.95 3.72 -25.50
C SER A 160 22.73 3.31 -24.05
N ASP A 161 23.80 2.92 -23.33
CA ASP A 161 23.73 2.58 -21.90
C ASP A 161 23.54 3.81 -20.97
N ARG A 162 23.22 4.99 -21.52
CA ARG A 162 23.04 6.23 -20.74
C ARG A 162 21.56 6.44 -20.41
N SER A 163 21.32 7.17 -19.33
CA SER A 163 19.98 7.49 -18.87
C SER A 163 19.58 8.87 -19.34
N ASP A 164 18.36 8.99 -19.85
CA ASP A 164 17.72 10.26 -20.16
C ASP A 164 17.14 10.86 -18.89
N VAL A 165 17.21 12.19 -18.78
CA VAL A 165 16.70 12.89 -17.61
C VAL A 165 15.89 14.09 -18.04
N VAL A 166 14.59 14.07 -17.73
CA VAL A 166 13.70 15.21 -17.88
C VAL A 166 13.39 15.82 -16.51
N ASP A 167 13.81 17.05 -16.27
CA ASP A 167 13.56 17.79 -15.03
C ASP A 167 12.62 18.98 -15.29
N ILE A 168 11.39 18.90 -14.79
CA ILE A 168 10.38 19.96 -14.82
C ILE A 168 10.23 20.51 -13.39
N TYR A 169 10.65 21.75 -13.19
CA TYR A 169 10.62 22.38 -11.86
C TYR A 169 10.08 23.81 -11.89
N ASN A 170 9.14 24.10 -10.99
CA ASN A 170 8.51 25.42 -10.85
C ASN A 170 7.84 25.87 -12.16
N VAL A 171 7.03 24.99 -12.75
CA VAL A 171 6.37 25.22 -14.04
C VAL A 171 4.87 25.42 -13.85
N GLU A 172 4.29 26.36 -14.60
CA GLU A 172 2.83 26.61 -14.63
C GLU A 172 2.33 26.43 -16.07
N VAL A 173 1.49 25.43 -16.31
CA VAL A 173 0.90 25.12 -17.63
C VAL A 173 -0.57 25.53 -17.61
N GLY A 174 -1.02 26.23 -18.66
CA GLY A 174 -2.38 26.77 -18.74
C GLY A 174 -2.58 28.12 -18.05
N THR A 175 -1.60 29.02 -18.13
CA THR A 175 -1.78 30.39 -17.58
C THR A 175 -2.78 31.24 -18.36
N ALA A 176 -3.14 30.84 -19.59
CA ALA A 176 -4.06 31.54 -20.47
C ALA A 176 -5.37 30.76 -20.74
N THR A 177 -5.36 29.44 -20.66
CA THR A 177 -6.48 28.54 -20.91
C THR A 177 -6.70 27.61 -19.71
N THR A 178 -7.84 26.90 -19.69
CA THR A 178 -8.17 25.97 -18.59
C THR A 178 -8.18 24.52 -19.06
N ASN A 179 -7.76 24.27 -20.29
CA ASN A 179 -7.81 22.98 -20.99
C ASN A 179 -6.41 22.61 -21.51
N ALA A 180 -5.40 23.06 -20.77
CA ALA A 180 -4.01 23.00 -21.16
C ALA A 180 -3.34 21.82 -20.48
N ASP A 181 -2.62 21.06 -21.31
CA ASP A 181 -2.07 19.78 -20.91
C ASP A 181 -0.55 19.86 -20.75
N LEU A 182 -0.04 19.11 -19.78
CA LEU A 182 1.37 18.75 -19.70
C LEU A 182 1.53 17.32 -20.22
N VAL A 183 2.21 17.18 -21.36
CA VAL A 183 2.56 15.88 -21.95
C VAL A 183 4.07 15.71 -21.92
N ILE A 184 4.54 14.62 -21.32
CA ILE A 184 5.91 14.14 -21.43
C ILE A 184 5.83 12.72 -21.97
N ASP A 185 6.38 12.53 -23.15
CA ASP A 185 6.38 11.26 -23.87
C ASP A 185 7.82 10.89 -24.19
N SER A 186 8.31 9.83 -23.56
CA SER A 186 9.66 9.29 -23.77
C SER A 186 9.56 7.92 -24.42
N GLU A 187 9.94 7.84 -25.69
CA GLU A 187 9.92 6.58 -26.46
C GLU A 187 11.25 5.82 -26.30
N ALA A 188 11.44 4.96 -25.30
CA ALA A 188 12.72 4.28 -25.08
C ALA A 188 12.97 3.06 -26.00
N ARG A 189 14.22 2.86 -26.44
CA ARG A 189 14.72 1.63 -27.08
C ARG A 189 16.03 1.18 -26.42
N GLY A 190 16.02 0.95 -25.11
CA GLY A 190 17.07 0.22 -24.40
C GLY A 190 17.85 0.99 -23.32
N ASP A 191 17.43 2.22 -23.00
CA ASP A 191 17.96 3.10 -21.96
C ASP A 191 17.03 3.21 -20.73
N ASN A 192 17.51 3.87 -19.66
CA ASN A 192 16.72 4.19 -18.47
C ASN A 192 16.29 5.67 -18.52
N GLU A 193 15.01 5.96 -18.57
CA GLU A 193 14.48 7.33 -18.52
C GLU A 193 14.15 7.74 -17.08
N ILE A 194 14.42 8.99 -16.72
CA ILE A 194 14.09 9.54 -15.40
C ILE A 194 13.42 10.89 -15.54
N VAL A 195 12.13 10.94 -15.22
CA VAL A 195 11.35 12.18 -15.23
C VAL A 195 11.12 12.69 -13.81
N TYR A 196 11.52 13.93 -13.56
CA TYR A 196 11.24 14.69 -12.36
C TYR A 196 10.18 15.76 -12.66
N VAL A 197 9.07 15.77 -11.90
CA VAL A 197 8.08 16.86 -11.96
C VAL A 197 7.85 17.41 -10.56
N ARG A 198 8.09 18.72 -10.39
CA ARG A 198 8.16 19.33 -9.05
C ARG A 198 7.62 20.74 -9.02
N ASN A 199 6.88 21.08 -7.96
CA ASN A 199 6.27 22.39 -7.74
C ASN A 199 5.61 22.92 -9.03
N THR A 200 4.83 22.05 -9.66
CA THR A 200 4.30 22.27 -11.01
C THR A 200 2.78 22.29 -10.94
N THR A 201 2.17 23.27 -11.60
CA THR A 201 0.71 23.38 -11.71
C THR A 201 0.30 23.17 -13.16
N VAL A 202 -0.62 22.25 -13.40
CA VAL A 202 -1.20 21.96 -14.72
C VAL A 202 -2.68 22.29 -14.69
N ALA A 203 -3.19 23.00 -15.70
CA ALA A 203 -4.57 23.48 -15.68
C ALA A 203 -5.62 22.39 -15.98
N ASP A 204 -5.28 21.39 -16.80
CA ASP A 204 -6.18 20.29 -17.16
C ASP A 204 -5.53 18.93 -16.96
N ASP A 205 -4.90 18.35 -17.99
CA ASP A 205 -4.41 16.96 -17.94
C ASP A 205 -2.88 16.86 -17.79
N LEU A 206 -2.44 15.85 -17.04
CA LEU A 206 -1.03 15.46 -16.93
C LEU A 206 -0.84 14.07 -17.53
N PHE A 207 0.00 14.00 -18.56
CA PHE A 207 0.34 12.76 -19.25
C PHE A 207 1.85 12.53 -19.17
N LEU A 208 2.24 11.44 -18.51
CA LEU A 208 3.64 10.98 -18.45
C LEU A 208 3.69 9.57 -19.03
N TYR A 209 4.27 9.42 -20.22
CA TYR A 209 4.38 8.14 -20.92
C TYR A 209 5.85 7.73 -20.98
N LEU A 210 6.26 6.79 -20.13
CA LEU A 210 7.63 6.27 -20.02
C LEU A 210 7.66 4.77 -20.30
N SER A 211 6.83 4.29 -21.24
CA SER A 211 6.55 2.86 -21.40
C SER A 211 7.42 2.19 -22.48
N ASN A 212 8.31 1.26 -22.10
CA ASN A 212 8.69 0.12 -22.95
C ASN A 212 9.08 -1.13 -22.14
N THR A 213 8.92 -2.31 -22.77
CA THR A 213 8.84 -3.63 -22.14
C THR A 213 10.18 -4.38 -21.94
N ASP A 214 11.33 -3.74 -22.12
CA ASP A 214 12.64 -4.43 -22.14
C ASP A 214 13.69 -3.86 -21.14
N THR A 215 13.41 -2.79 -20.41
CA THR A 215 14.35 -2.16 -19.45
C THR A 215 13.71 -1.94 -18.07
N GLU A 216 14.29 -2.58 -17.05
CA GLU A 216 13.78 -2.62 -15.67
C GLU A 216 13.90 -1.29 -14.89
N ASN A 217 14.01 -0.10 -15.51
CA ASN A 217 14.56 1.07 -14.80
C ASN A 217 13.95 2.44 -15.09
N ASP A 218 12.88 2.55 -15.88
CA ASP A 218 12.29 3.87 -16.17
C ASP A 218 11.55 4.42 -14.94
N MET A 219 11.84 5.66 -14.54
CA MET A 219 11.34 6.23 -13.30
C MET A 219 10.60 7.54 -13.55
N ALA A 220 9.38 7.64 -13.02
CA ALA A 220 8.66 8.89 -12.83
C ALA A 220 8.70 9.28 -11.35
N LEU A 221 9.22 10.47 -11.07
CA LEU A 221 9.35 11.04 -9.73
C LEU A 221 8.59 12.37 -9.69
N VAL A 222 7.35 12.32 -9.20
CA VAL A 222 6.46 13.48 -9.09
C VAL A 222 6.36 13.86 -7.62
N TYR A 223 6.96 14.98 -7.22
CA TYR A 223 7.00 15.33 -5.80
C TYR A 223 7.08 16.84 -5.52
N SER A 224 6.79 17.24 -4.28
CA SER A 224 6.83 18.64 -3.82
C SER A 224 5.78 19.53 -4.49
N ASP A 225 4.53 19.48 -4.02
CA ASP A 225 3.44 20.38 -4.42
C ASP A 225 3.13 20.36 -5.93
N VAL A 226 2.92 19.18 -6.51
CA VAL A 226 2.43 19.08 -7.90
C VAL A 226 0.91 19.04 -7.91
N GLN A 227 0.29 19.94 -8.70
CA GLN A 227 -1.15 20.13 -8.73
C GLN A 227 -1.70 20.06 -10.16
N VAL A 228 -2.65 19.16 -10.39
CA VAL A 228 -3.37 19.02 -11.65
C VAL A 228 -4.79 19.52 -11.44
N ASN A 229 -5.08 20.72 -11.94
CA ASN A 229 -6.24 21.52 -11.57
C ASN A 229 -7.45 21.33 -12.49
N GLY A 230 -7.63 20.14 -13.09
CA GLY A 230 -8.75 19.79 -13.96
C GLY A 230 -10.07 20.48 -13.57
N LEU A 231 -10.35 21.65 -14.17
CA LEU A 231 -11.45 22.51 -13.70
C LEU A 231 -12.82 21.97 -14.13
N SER A 232 -12.83 20.83 -14.83
CA SER A 232 -13.99 20.05 -15.16
C SER A 232 -13.84 18.65 -14.56
N SER A 233 -14.95 18.01 -14.23
CA SER A 233 -15.06 16.65 -13.67
C SER A 233 -14.45 15.52 -14.55
N ASN A 234 -13.63 15.88 -15.54
CA ASN A 234 -13.07 15.02 -16.56
C ASN A 234 -11.54 15.14 -16.71
N GLY A 235 -10.88 16.00 -15.91
CA GLY A 235 -9.42 16.07 -15.93
C GLY A 235 -8.84 14.68 -15.65
N THR A 236 -7.85 14.26 -16.42
CA THR A 236 -7.23 12.95 -16.36
C THR A 236 -5.74 13.11 -16.12
N THR A 237 -5.26 12.50 -15.05
CA THR A 237 -3.82 12.23 -14.91
C THR A 237 -3.57 10.82 -15.37
N ARG A 238 -2.66 10.65 -16.34
CA ARG A 238 -2.18 9.33 -16.75
C ARG A 238 -0.67 9.26 -16.65
N ILE A 239 -0.17 8.30 -15.87
CA ILE A 239 1.26 8.03 -15.75
C ILE A 239 1.51 6.56 -16.05
N ASP A 240 2.42 6.29 -16.97
CA ASP A 240 2.86 4.97 -17.39
C ASP A 240 4.38 4.92 -17.17
N SER A 241 4.88 4.14 -16.19
CA SER A 241 6.31 4.09 -15.87
C SER A 241 6.74 2.76 -15.26
N HIS A 242 8.02 2.41 -15.23
CA HIS A 242 8.44 1.18 -14.53
C HIS A 242 8.41 1.35 -13.00
N TYR A 243 8.91 2.51 -12.55
CA TYR A 243 8.81 2.98 -11.17
C TYR A 243 8.07 4.31 -11.11
N LEU A 244 7.16 4.46 -10.15
CA LEU A 244 6.44 5.69 -9.89
C LEU A 244 6.56 6.09 -8.42
N TYR A 245 7.02 7.31 -8.17
CA TYR A 245 7.02 7.92 -6.84
C TYR A 245 6.18 9.20 -6.87
N LEU A 246 5.15 9.25 -6.03
CA LEU A 246 4.28 10.40 -5.81
C LEU A 246 4.42 10.89 -4.36
N ASP A 247 4.63 12.19 -4.17
CA ASP A 247 4.70 12.79 -2.83
C ASP A 247 4.14 14.22 -2.85
N ASP A 248 3.11 14.48 -2.05
CA ASP A 248 2.37 15.74 -2.07
C ASP A 248 1.84 16.08 -3.49
N PHE A 249 1.27 15.05 -4.13
CA PHE A 249 0.66 15.12 -5.45
C PHE A 249 -0.85 15.30 -5.31
N SER A 250 -1.42 16.25 -6.04
CA SER A 250 -2.86 16.50 -6.01
C SER A 250 -3.48 16.59 -7.40
N THR A 251 -4.61 15.92 -7.59
CA THR A 251 -5.39 15.98 -8.82
C THR A 251 -6.83 16.35 -8.53
N TYR A 252 -7.36 17.26 -9.35
CA TYR A 252 -8.77 17.63 -9.37
C TYR A 252 -9.47 16.93 -10.53
N GLY A 253 -9.33 15.60 -10.62
CA GLY A 253 -9.82 14.78 -11.72
C GLY A 253 -9.64 13.29 -11.43
N SER A 254 -9.75 12.45 -12.46
CA SER A 254 -9.48 11.01 -12.37
C SER A 254 -7.99 10.74 -12.58
N GLY A 255 -7.43 9.76 -11.88
CA GLY A 255 -6.07 9.26 -12.06
C GLY A 255 -6.09 7.84 -12.63
N ASP A 256 -5.23 7.58 -13.61
CA ASP A 256 -4.98 6.26 -14.22
C ASP A 256 -3.48 6.02 -14.22
N PHE A 257 -3.02 5.15 -13.33
CA PHE A 257 -1.61 4.82 -13.18
C PHE A 257 -1.33 3.41 -13.65
N ARG A 258 -0.30 3.28 -14.48
CA ARG A 258 0.26 1.98 -14.86
C ARG A 258 1.72 1.93 -14.48
N PHE A 259 2.11 0.88 -13.78
CA PHE A 259 3.50 0.66 -13.44
C PHE A 259 3.91 -0.79 -13.55
N VAL A 260 5.21 -1.04 -13.75
CA VAL A 260 5.74 -2.39 -14.05
C VAL A 260 6.44 -3.07 -12.87
N ASN A 261 6.81 -2.31 -11.85
CA ASN A 261 7.50 -2.87 -10.69
C ASN A 261 7.10 -2.19 -9.40
N GLN A 262 7.21 -0.85 -9.29
CA GLN A 262 6.88 -0.21 -8.02
C GLN A 262 6.17 1.13 -8.15
N LEU A 263 5.10 1.28 -7.36
CA LEU A 263 4.44 2.55 -7.11
C LEU A 263 4.46 2.86 -5.62
N TYR A 264 5.06 3.99 -5.26
CA TYR A 264 4.97 4.57 -3.93
C TYR A 264 4.25 5.90 -4.02
N ALA A 265 3.19 6.07 -3.22
CA ALA A 265 2.49 7.34 -3.11
C ALA A 265 2.36 7.75 -1.65
N TYR A 266 2.71 9.01 -1.37
CA TYR A 266 2.67 9.61 -0.04
C TYR A 266 1.91 10.92 -0.08
N ASP A 267 1.12 11.18 0.96
CA ASP A 267 0.49 12.49 1.23
C ASP A 267 -0.24 13.07 0.00
N SER A 268 -0.87 12.20 -0.80
CA SER A 268 -1.43 12.55 -2.11
C SER A 268 -2.97 12.59 -2.10
N TYR A 269 -3.55 13.47 -2.93
CA TYR A 269 -4.98 13.72 -2.98
C TYR A 269 -5.56 13.60 -4.40
N PHE A 270 -6.61 12.81 -4.55
CA PHE A 270 -7.35 12.62 -5.79
C PHE A 270 -8.79 13.01 -5.56
N SER A 271 -9.30 14.00 -6.28
CA SER A 271 -10.70 14.41 -6.12
C SER A 271 -11.68 13.53 -6.92
N GLY A 272 -11.19 12.81 -7.93
CA GLY A 272 -11.95 11.91 -8.81
C GLY A 272 -11.74 10.43 -8.46
N ASP A 273 -11.90 9.58 -9.46
CA ASP A 273 -11.60 8.15 -9.38
C ASP A 273 -10.07 7.92 -9.46
N LEU A 274 -9.58 6.89 -8.79
CA LEU A 274 -8.20 6.39 -8.90
C LEU A 274 -8.24 4.99 -9.49
N SER A 275 -7.55 4.79 -10.61
CA SER A 275 -7.31 3.47 -11.21
C SER A 275 -5.81 3.19 -11.19
N VAL A 276 -5.43 2.02 -10.70
CA VAL A 276 -4.04 1.57 -10.68
C VAL A 276 -3.98 0.17 -11.28
N ASP A 277 -3.29 0.01 -12.40
CA ASP A 277 -3.03 -1.29 -13.01
C ASP A 277 -1.52 -1.64 -12.88
N GLY A 278 -1.22 -2.82 -12.34
CA GLY A 278 0.09 -3.46 -12.38
C GLY A 278 0.38 -4.11 -13.74
N THR A 279 1.23 -5.12 -13.74
CA THR A 279 1.67 -5.85 -14.93
C THR A 279 1.54 -7.36 -14.78
N GLN A 280 2.18 -8.12 -15.68
CA GLN A 280 2.21 -9.57 -15.62
C GLN A 280 3.44 -10.08 -14.85
N GLN A 281 4.07 -9.21 -14.05
CA GLN A 281 5.24 -9.47 -13.24
C GLN A 281 4.92 -9.02 -11.81
N ALA A 282 5.65 -9.58 -10.84
CA ALA A 282 5.53 -9.19 -9.44
C ALA A 282 5.73 -7.68 -9.24
N ASP A 283 4.71 -7.04 -8.68
CA ASP A 283 4.60 -5.61 -8.46
C ASP A 283 4.59 -5.26 -6.97
N ILE A 284 5.01 -4.04 -6.65
CA ILE A 284 5.00 -3.48 -5.29
C ILE A 284 4.25 -2.15 -5.30
N LEU A 285 3.12 -2.11 -4.62
CA LEU A 285 2.28 -0.93 -4.47
C LEU A 285 2.21 -0.52 -3.01
N ARG A 286 2.67 0.69 -2.68
CA ARG A 286 2.54 1.26 -1.32
C ARG A 286 1.88 2.63 -1.35
N LEU A 287 0.62 2.69 -0.92
CA LEU A 287 -0.19 3.90 -0.90
C LEU A 287 -0.35 4.40 0.53
N ASN A 288 0.22 5.55 0.88
CA ASN A 288 0.30 6.03 2.25
C ASN A 288 -0.32 7.41 2.43
N ASN A 289 -1.25 7.53 3.39
CA ASN A 289 -1.95 8.78 3.68
C ASN A 289 -2.57 9.41 2.42
N MET A 290 -3.22 8.57 1.62
CA MET A 290 -3.92 8.99 0.41
C MET A 290 -5.38 9.32 0.70
N SER A 291 -5.91 10.29 -0.04
CA SER A 291 -7.35 10.57 -0.04
C SER A 291 -7.86 10.60 -1.48
N VAL A 292 -8.82 9.73 -1.76
CA VAL A 292 -9.54 9.65 -3.04
C VAL A 292 -10.95 10.22 -2.85
N GLY A 293 -11.57 10.76 -3.90
CA GLY A 293 -12.85 11.46 -3.80
C GLY A 293 -14.07 10.59 -4.12
N TYR A 294 -13.87 9.53 -4.91
CA TYR A 294 -14.91 8.64 -5.41
C TYR A 294 -14.51 7.16 -5.25
N SER A 295 -14.10 6.46 -6.30
CA SER A 295 -13.63 5.07 -6.21
C SER A 295 -12.11 4.98 -6.37
N ALA A 296 -11.54 3.97 -5.73
CA ALA A 296 -10.16 3.56 -5.93
C ALA A 296 -10.14 2.09 -6.31
N ASP A 297 -9.75 1.80 -7.55
CA ASP A 297 -9.68 0.46 -8.12
C ASP A 297 -8.21 0.13 -8.40
N ILE A 298 -7.74 -0.99 -7.86
CA ILE A 298 -6.36 -1.43 -7.89
C ILE A 298 -6.31 -2.88 -8.38
N HIS A 299 -5.51 -3.14 -9.42
CA HIS A 299 -5.34 -4.47 -10.01
C HIS A 299 -3.85 -4.81 -10.10
N GLY A 300 -3.39 -5.89 -9.46
CA GLY A 300 -2.02 -6.43 -9.58
C GLY A 300 -1.78 -7.15 -10.91
N LEU A 301 -2.78 -7.94 -11.33
CA LEU A 301 -2.86 -8.76 -12.53
C LEU A 301 -2.15 -10.12 -12.45
N ALA A 302 -0.84 -10.23 -12.67
CA ALA A 302 -0.17 -11.53 -12.54
C ALA A 302 1.24 -11.36 -12.00
N GLY A 303 1.71 -12.33 -11.23
CA GLY A 303 2.97 -12.25 -10.50
C GLY A 303 2.71 -12.18 -9.00
N ASP A 304 3.73 -12.49 -8.18
CA ASP A 304 3.57 -12.44 -6.72
C ASP A 304 3.57 -10.97 -6.25
N ASP A 305 2.40 -10.34 -6.13
CA ASP A 305 2.27 -8.89 -5.89
C ASP A 305 2.25 -8.51 -4.40
N GLU A 306 2.80 -7.35 -4.04
CA GLU A 306 2.74 -6.76 -2.69
C GLU A 306 1.99 -5.42 -2.73
N ILE A 307 0.72 -5.42 -2.33
CA ILE A 307 -0.14 -4.24 -2.29
C ILE A 307 -0.44 -3.86 -0.84
N GLU A 308 0.05 -2.71 -0.40
CA GLU A 308 -0.15 -2.17 0.94
C GLU A 308 -0.72 -0.75 0.91
N ILE A 309 -1.88 -0.58 1.52
CA ILE A 309 -2.57 0.71 1.63
C ILE A 309 -2.65 1.12 3.10
N SER A 310 -2.29 2.36 3.41
CA SER A 310 -2.46 2.96 4.74
C SER A 310 -3.43 4.15 4.72
N GLY A 311 -4.66 3.88 5.15
CA GLY A 311 -5.70 4.84 5.55
C GLY A 311 -6.81 5.16 4.54
N GLY A 312 -7.97 5.59 5.07
CA GLY A 312 -8.71 6.78 4.61
C GLY A 312 -10.01 6.65 3.78
N GLN A 313 -10.24 5.59 3.02
CA GLN A 313 -11.35 5.45 2.05
C GLN A 313 -11.59 3.96 1.73
N ASP A 314 -12.70 3.66 1.08
CA ASP A 314 -13.02 2.31 0.58
C ASP A 314 -12.23 2.02 -0.71
N PHE A 315 -11.45 0.94 -0.73
CA PHE A 315 -10.69 0.48 -1.89
C PHE A 315 -11.27 -0.82 -2.48
N THR A 316 -11.18 -0.98 -3.79
CA THR A 316 -11.33 -2.28 -4.46
C THR A 316 -9.95 -2.73 -4.92
N ILE A 317 -9.49 -3.88 -4.42
CA ILE A 317 -8.16 -4.44 -4.68
C ILE A 317 -8.33 -5.85 -5.27
N GLU A 318 -7.67 -6.13 -6.40
CA GLU A 318 -7.60 -7.44 -7.03
C GLU A 318 -6.13 -7.81 -7.23
N GLY A 319 -5.68 -8.91 -6.63
CA GLY A 319 -4.32 -9.45 -6.77
C GLY A 319 -4.10 -9.98 -8.18
N GLY A 320 -4.74 -11.10 -8.50
CA GLY A 320 -4.78 -11.66 -9.85
C GLY A 320 -4.29 -13.10 -9.90
N ASP A 321 -3.29 -13.41 -10.73
CA ASP A 321 -2.65 -14.72 -10.80
C ASP A 321 -1.33 -14.71 -10.01
N ASP A 322 -0.96 -15.86 -9.41
CA ASP A 322 0.22 -16.06 -8.54
C ASP A 322 -0.01 -15.58 -7.09
N ASN A 323 1.00 -15.64 -6.20
CA ASN A 323 0.76 -15.53 -4.76
C ASN A 323 0.88 -14.08 -4.26
N ASP A 324 -0.25 -13.47 -3.95
CA ASP A 324 -0.33 -12.05 -3.64
C ASP A 324 -0.36 -11.75 -2.14
N THR A 325 0.10 -10.57 -1.75
CA THR A 325 -0.07 -10.00 -0.41
C THR A 325 -0.79 -8.67 -0.49
N LEU A 326 -2.05 -8.64 -0.05
CA LEU A 326 -2.96 -7.51 -0.20
C LEU A 326 -3.40 -6.98 1.17
N ILE A 327 -3.19 -5.69 1.44
CA ILE A 327 -3.54 -5.01 2.70
C ILE A 327 -4.31 -3.73 2.40
N GLY A 328 -5.61 -3.69 2.76
CA GLY A 328 -6.54 -2.57 2.46
C GLY A 328 -6.43 -1.36 3.39
N GLY A 329 -6.08 -1.57 4.65
CA GLY A 329 -5.75 -0.49 5.57
C GLY A 329 -6.95 0.03 6.35
N SER A 330 -7.58 1.13 5.94
CA SER A 330 -8.77 1.66 6.64
C SER A 330 -9.80 2.14 5.63
N GLY A 331 -11.07 1.79 5.84
CA GLY A 331 -12.13 1.93 4.84
C GLY A 331 -13.01 0.69 4.87
N ASP A 332 -14.15 0.71 4.17
CA ASP A 332 -14.93 -0.50 3.91
C ASP A 332 -14.41 -1.11 2.58
N ASP A 333 -13.35 -1.91 2.66
CA ASP A 333 -12.59 -2.37 1.49
C ASP A 333 -13.19 -3.63 0.85
N VAL A 334 -12.91 -3.83 -0.44
CA VAL A 334 -13.21 -5.06 -1.19
C VAL A 334 -11.89 -5.59 -1.73
N ILE A 335 -11.43 -6.75 -1.26
CA ILE A 335 -10.14 -7.32 -1.61
C ILE A 335 -10.35 -8.72 -2.17
N SER A 336 -9.81 -9.00 -3.36
CA SER A 336 -9.79 -10.31 -3.99
C SER A 336 -8.36 -10.75 -4.23
N GLY A 337 -7.98 -11.95 -3.79
CA GLY A 337 -6.69 -12.58 -4.06
C GLY A 337 -6.61 -13.00 -5.52
N GLY A 338 -7.33 -14.04 -5.90
CA GLY A 338 -7.42 -14.50 -7.29
C GLY A 338 -7.03 -15.96 -7.42
N ASN A 339 -6.03 -16.29 -8.24
CA ASN A 339 -5.46 -17.64 -8.30
C ASN A 339 -4.08 -17.62 -7.63
N GLY A 340 -3.86 -18.41 -6.58
CA GLY A 340 -2.58 -18.42 -5.88
C GLY A 340 -2.77 -18.73 -4.40
N ASP A 341 -1.68 -18.94 -3.66
CA ASP A 341 -1.76 -18.98 -2.20
C ASP A 341 -1.64 -17.54 -1.66
N ASP A 342 -2.78 -16.82 -1.52
CA ASP A 342 -2.80 -15.38 -1.25
C ASP A 342 -2.81 -15.00 0.25
N VAL A 343 -2.40 -13.77 0.58
CA VAL A 343 -2.43 -13.19 1.93
C VAL A 343 -3.24 -11.89 1.91
N LEU A 344 -4.47 -11.93 2.43
CA LEU A 344 -5.41 -10.81 2.40
C LEU A 344 -5.63 -10.23 3.79
N LYS A 345 -5.55 -8.89 3.93
CA LYS A 345 -5.88 -8.15 5.15
C LYS A 345 -6.80 -6.98 4.85
N GLY A 346 -8.01 -6.98 5.42
CA GLY A 346 -8.96 -5.85 5.30
C GLY A 346 -8.46 -4.64 6.09
N GLY A 347 -8.31 -4.82 7.40
CA GLY A 347 -7.83 -3.78 8.30
C GLY A 347 -8.97 -3.15 9.09
N ALA A 348 -9.12 -1.84 9.00
CA ALA A 348 -10.10 -1.09 9.79
C ALA A 348 -11.30 -0.64 8.96
N GLY A 349 -12.42 -1.35 9.10
CA GLY A 349 -13.73 -0.97 8.56
C GLY A 349 -14.58 -2.21 8.38
N VAL A 350 -15.58 -2.15 7.50
CA VAL A 350 -16.42 -3.29 7.14
C VAL A 350 -15.96 -3.85 5.79
N ASP A 351 -15.01 -4.78 5.86
CA ASP A 351 -14.32 -5.27 4.68
C ASP A 351 -14.98 -6.51 4.06
N GLN A 352 -14.72 -6.73 2.77
CA GLN A 352 -15.07 -7.94 2.03
C GLN A 352 -13.81 -8.54 1.41
N LEU A 353 -13.38 -9.69 1.91
CA LEU A 353 -12.23 -10.44 1.40
C LEU A 353 -12.69 -11.67 0.62
N PHE A 354 -12.06 -11.92 -0.53
CA PHE A 354 -12.28 -13.09 -1.38
C PHE A 354 -10.91 -13.70 -1.69
N GLY A 355 -10.59 -14.89 -1.18
CA GLY A 355 -9.31 -15.56 -1.42
C GLY A 355 -9.18 -15.94 -2.89
N GLY A 356 -10.03 -16.87 -3.34
CA GLY A 356 -10.13 -17.26 -4.74
C GLY A 356 -9.83 -18.74 -4.91
N ALA A 357 -8.79 -19.09 -5.67
CA ALA A 357 -8.36 -20.45 -5.89
C ALA A 357 -6.99 -20.70 -5.26
N ASP A 358 -6.78 -21.92 -4.78
CA ASP A 358 -5.62 -22.37 -3.99
C ASP A 358 -5.72 -21.92 -2.51
N ASN A 359 -4.63 -21.92 -1.74
CA ASN A 359 -4.72 -21.91 -0.28
C ASN A 359 -4.43 -20.53 0.30
N ASP A 360 -5.49 -19.83 0.70
CA ASP A 360 -5.39 -18.42 1.06
C ASP A 360 -5.31 -18.19 2.58
N TRP A 361 -4.74 -17.06 2.98
CA TRP A 361 -4.81 -16.56 4.35
C TRP A 361 -5.57 -15.23 4.35
N LEU A 362 -6.66 -15.14 5.12
CA LEU A 362 -7.55 -13.98 5.13
C LEU A 362 -7.68 -13.42 6.56
N GLU A 363 -7.42 -12.13 6.76
CA GLU A 363 -7.66 -11.40 8.02
C GLU A 363 -8.58 -10.21 7.76
N ALA A 364 -9.88 -10.40 7.99
CA ALA A 364 -10.88 -9.41 7.63
C ALA A 364 -10.82 -8.12 8.47
N GLY A 365 -10.41 -8.18 9.73
CA GLY A 365 -10.35 -6.99 10.60
C GLY A 365 -11.25 -7.08 11.84
N THR A 366 -11.85 -5.93 12.23
CA THR A 366 -12.48 -5.74 13.55
C THR A 366 -14.01 -5.44 13.60
N VAL A 367 -14.71 -5.24 12.48
CA VAL A 367 -16.15 -4.95 12.38
C VAL A 367 -16.89 -5.65 11.21
N ALA A 368 -17.86 -6.53 11.52
CA ALA A 368 -18.96 -6.97 10.63
C ALA A 368 -18.61 -7.34 9.16
N GLU A 369 -17.49 -8.00 8.95
CA GLU A 369 -16.86 -8.26 7.65
C GLU A 369 -17.44 -9.45 6.90
N LEU A 370 -17.04 -9.63 5.65
CA LEU A 370 -17.20 -10.86 4.87
C LEU A 370 -15.81 -11.35 4.50
N ALA A 371 -15.48 -12.62 4.76
CA ALA A 371 -14.25 -13.22 4.27
C ALA A 371 -14.57 -14.59 3.68
N LEU A 372 -14.34 -14.76 2.40
CA LEU A 372 -14.67 -15.95 1.62
C LEU A 372 -13.37 -16.50 1.03
N GLY A 373 -12.86 -17.59 1.60
CA GLY A 373 -11.61 -18.20 1.14
C GLY A 373 -11.69 -18.70 -0.32
N GLY A 374 -12.76 -19.41 -0.69
CA GLY A 374 -12.94 -19.85 -2.08
C GLY A 374 -12.66 -21.35 -2.23
N SER A 375 -11.90 -21.75 -3.25
CA SER A 375 -11.52 -23.15 -3.47
C SER A 375 -10.09 -23.39 -3.04
N GLY A 376 -9.85 -24.39 -2.19
CA GLY A 376 -8.53 -24.67 -1.63
C GLY A 376 -8.62 -24.75 -0.10
N GLN A 377 -7.48 -24.67 0.59
CA GLN A 377 -7.43 -24.73 2.05
C GLN A 377 -7.10 -23.36 2.64
N ASP A 378 -8.13 -22.63 3.03
CA ASP A 378 -7.94 -21.26 3.50
C ASP A 378 -7.82 -21.17 5.03
N TRP A 379 -7.14 -20.13 5.52
CA TRP A 379 -6.90 -19.84 6.93
C TRP A 379 -7.46 -18.47 7.34
N ASN A 380 -7.99 -18.37 8.57
CA ASN A 380 -8.38 -17.12 9.26
C ASN A 380 -9.62 -16.35 8.73
N ALA A 381 -10.39 -16.88 7.78
CA ALA A 381 -11.62 -16.23 7.31
C ALA A 381 -12.66 -16.07 8.45
N HIS A 382 -12.75 -14.88 9.07
CA HIS A 382 -13.50 -14.60 10.30
C HIS A 382 -15.04 -14.62 10.16
N ARG A 383 -15.59 -14.99 9.00
CA ARG A 383 -17.04 -15.22 8.83
C ARG A 383 -17.32 -16.33 7.84
N PHE A 384 -17.63 -17.49 8.38
CA PHE A 384 -17.98 -18.68 7.59
C PHE A 384 -19.29 -18.46 6.85
N ASP A 385 -19.24 -18.41 5.52
CA ASP A 385 -20.42 -18.50 4.68
C ASP A 385 -20.48 -19.87 4.03
N VAL A 386 -21.40 -20.72 4.50
CA VAL A 386 -21.76 -21.97 3.83
C VAL A 386 -23.16 -21.75 3.25
N ASN A 387 -23.22 -21.35 1.97
CA ASN A 387 -24.48 -21.09 1.25
C ASN A 387 -25.39 -20.00 1.88
N GLY A 388 -24.85 -18.91 2.43
CA GLY A 388 -25.65 -17.77 2.92
C GLY A 388 -26.13 -17.89 4.37
N ALA A 389 -25.40 -18.61 5.24
CA ALA A 389 -25.78 -18.80 6.65
C ALA A 389 -24.59 -18.70 7.62
N THR A 390 -24.78 -17.91 8.68
CA THR A 390 -23.83 -17.58 9.77
C THR A 390 -23.86 -18.59 10.94
N PHE A 391 -22.71 -18.89 11.57
CA PHE A 391 -22.58 -19.83 12.70
C PHE A 391 -22.17 -19.17 14.03
N ASP A 392 -22.91 -19.45 15.13
CA ASP A 392 -22.74 -18.92 16.51
C ASP A 392 -22.56 -20.04 17.58
N ASP A 393 -22.06 -21.23 17.23
CA ASP A 393 -22.32 -22.48 17.99
C ASP A 393 -21.49 -22.74 19.28
N ILE A 394 -20.59 -21.85 19.74
CA ILE A 394 -19.83 -22.03 20.99
C ILE A 394 -19.68 -20.72 21.80
N ASP A 395 -19.99 -20.77 23.10
CA ASP A 395 -19.67 -19.69 24.04
C ASP A 395 -18.14 -19.56 24.18
N GLN A 396 -17.59 -18.57 23.48
CA GLN A 396 -16.18 -18.26 23.52
C GLN A 396 -15.75 -17.83 24.93
N ASN A 397 -16.65 -17.44 25.85
CA ASN A 397 -16.26 -16.88 27.16
C ASN A 397 -15.91 -17.90 28.26
N SER A 398 -15.64 -19.17 27.92
CA SER A 398 -15.37 -20.22 28.91
C SER A 398 -13.89 -20.65 28.97
N THR A 399 -13.34 -20.84 30.17
CA THR A 399 -11.92 -21.22 30.35
C THR A 399 -11.51 -22.60 29.80
N PRO A 400 -12.41 -23.59 29.62
CA PRO A 400 -12.04 -24.85 28.95
C PRO A 400 -11.88 -24.74 27.42
N THR A 401 -12.66 -23.88 26.77
CA THR A 401 -12.69 -23.80 25.30
C THR A 401 -11.43 -23.14 24.75
N CYS A 402 -10.86 -22.17 25.46
CA CYS A 402 -9.63 -21.52 25.03
C CYS A 402 -8.41 -22.46 24.98
N VAL A 403 -8.33 -23.46 25.85
CA VAL A 403 -7.17 -24.38 25.87
C VAL A 403 -7.15 -25.28 24.64
N ILE A 404 -8.30 -25.84 24.26
CA ILE A 404 -8.42 -26.68 23.05
C ILE A 404 -8.27 -25.82 21.79
N LEU A 405 -8.86 -24.62 21.75
CA LEU A 405 -8.72 -23.71 20.62
C LEU A 405 -7.26 -23.29 20.39
N SER A 406 -6.54 -22.88 21.44
CA SER A 406 -5.12 -22.54 21.32
C SER A 406 -4.30 -23.77 20.93
N SER A 407 -4.67 -24.97 21.41
CA SER A 407 -4.00 -26.22 20.98
C SER A 407 -4.25 -26.54 19.50
N LEU A 408 -5.46 -26.29 18.98
CA LEU A 408 -5.79 -26.46 17.57
C LEU A 408 -5.04 -25.43 16.71
N SER A 409 -5.06 -24.16 17.12
CA SER A 409 -4.28 -23.08 16.50
C SER A 409 -2.80 -23.41 16.46
N ALA A 410 -2.25 -24.03 17.50
CA ALA A 410 -0.85 -24.41 17.52
C ALA A 410 -0.55 -25.62 16.61
N VAL A 411 -1.50 -26.52 16.38
CA VAL A 411 -1.27 -27.76 15.59
C VAL A 411 -1.67 -27.60 14.13
N ALA A 412 -2.56 -26.65 13.81
CA ALA A 412 -2.77 -26.15 12.46
C ALA A 412 -1.41 -25.76 11.87
N ARG A 413 -1.01 -26.38 10.77
CA ARG A 413 0.30 -26.18 10.17
C ARG A 413 0.27 -24.97 9.23
N ILE A 414 1.37 -24.22 9.24
CA ILE A 414 1.68 -23.07 8.36
C ILE A 414 2.40 -23.55 7.08
N ASP A 415 2.69 -24.86 6.93
CA ASP A 415 3.60 -25.41 5.91
C ASP A 415 2.95 -26.44 4.94
N GLY A 416 1.63 -26.34 4.69
CA GLY A 416 0.96 -27.05 3.59
C GLY A 416 0.93 -28.59 3.68
N SER A 417 0.91 -29.18 4.88
CA SER A 417 0.70 -30.63 5.05
C SER A 417 -0.34 -30.95 6.13
N ASP A 418 -1.38 -31.69 5.75
CA ASP A 418 -2.65 -31.74 6.49
C ASP A 418 -2.70 -32.78 7.61
N PHE A 419 -1.81 -32.62 8.58
CA PHE A 419 -1.66 -33.53 9.73
C PHE A 419 -2.97 -33.81 10.51
N LEU A 420 -3.94 -32.88 10.48
CA LEU A 420 -5.23 -33.03 11.17
C LEU A 420 -6.33 -33.57 10.27
N LEU A 421 -6.39 -33.18 8.99
CA LEU A 421 -7.42 -33.66 8.06
C LEU A 421 -7.30 -35.17 7.83
N ASP A 422 -6.09 -35.72 7.80
CA ASP A 422 -5.82 -37.16 7.70
C ASP A 422 -6.46 -38.02 8.82
N LYS A 423 -6.90 -37.38 9.91
CA LYS A 423 -7.52 -38.04 11.07
C LYS A 423 -9.03 -37.93 11.08
N ILE A 424 -9.62 -37.29 10.07
CA ILE A 424 -11.06 -37.18 9.89
C ILE A 424 -11.47 -38.20 8.82
N SER A 425 -12.56 -38.92 9.06
CA SER A 425 -13.16 -39.81 8.07
C SER A 425 -14.66 -39.69 8.13
N TYR A 426 -15.31 -39.40 7.00
CA TYR A 426 -16.76 -39.40 6.94
C TYR A 426 -17.30 -40.83 7.00
N LEU A 427 -18.25 -41.06 7.91
CA LEU A 427 -18.88 -42.37 8.11
C LEU A 427 -20.25 -42.49 7.41
N GLY A 428 -20.79 -41.39 6.88
CA GLY A 428 -22.17 -41.31 6.39
C GLY A 428 -23.15 -40.80 7.46
N ASP A 429 -24.35 -40.42 7.05
CA ASP A 429 -25.44 -39.96 7.93
C ASP A 429 -25.03 -38.87 8.93
N TYR A 430 -24.19 -37.93 8.48
CA TYR A 430 -23.65 -36.80 9.28
C TYR A 430 -22.77 -37.24 10.46
N GLN A 431 -22.29 -38.47 10.41
CA GLN A 431 -21.32 -38.98 11.37
C GLN A 431 -19.92 -38.87 10.79
N TYR A 432 -19.01 -38.37 11.61
CA TYR A 432 -17.59 -38.28 11.30
C TYR A 432 -16.81 -39.07 12.34
N GLU A 433 -15.82 -39.84 11.90
CA GLU A 433 -14.78 -40.36 12.76
C GLU A 433 -13.66 -39.34 12.83
N VAL A 434 -13.37 -38.84 14.03
CA VAL A 434 -12.20 -38.00 14.29
C VAL A 434 -11.27 -38.76 15.21
N ARG A 435 -10.03 -38.99 14.79
CA ARG A 435 -9.05 -39.76 15.57
C ARG A 435 -8.20 -38.82 16.43
N LEU A 436 -8.31 -38.98 17.74
CA LEU A 436 -7.46 -38.32 18.73
C LEU A 436 -6.48 -39.32 19.33
N TYR A 437 -5.30 -38.87 19.71
CA TYR A 437 -4.38 -39.70 20.48
C TYR A 437 -4.86 -39.87 21.92
N ASP A 438 -4.85 -41.10 22.41
CA ASP A 438 -5.17 -41.42 23.79
C ASP A 438 -3.93 -41.28 24.71
N VAL A 439 -4.10 -41.62 25.99
CA VAL A 439 -3.03 -41.55 27.00
C VAL A 439 -1.88 -42.55 26.75
N ASN A 440 -2.08 -43.55 25.89
CA ASN A 440 -1.08 -44.53 25.50
C ASN A 440 -0.34 -44.12 24.21
N GLY A 441 -0.79 -43.03 23.55
CA GLY A 441 -0.26 -42.59 22.26
C GLY A 441 -0.87 -43.32 21.07
N ASP A 442 -1.96 -44.06 21.28
CA ASP A 442 -2.69 -44.74 20.21
C ASP A 442 -3.81 -43.84 19.67
N LEU A 443 -4.10 -43.91 18.37
CA LEU A 443 -5.24 -43.20 17.79
C LEU A 443 -6.55 -43.88 18.22
N ALA A 444 -7.36 -43.13 18.98
CA ALA A 444 -8.69 -43.51 19.41
C ALA A 444 -9.75 -42.74 18.59
N PRO A 445 -10.61 -43.45 17.84
CA PRO A 445 -11.68 -42.82 17.07
C PRO A 445 -12.76 -42.22 18.00
N GLN A 446 -13.25 -41.03 17.65
CA GLN A 446 -14.42 -40.40 18.22
C GLN A 446 -15.47 -40.23 17.12
N THR A 447 -16.68 -40.70 17.37
CA THR A 447 -17.80 -40.51 16.44
C THR A 447 -18.49 -39.20 16.79
N VAL A 448 -18.29 -38.21 15.92
CA VAL A 448 -18.93 -36.90 16.01
C VAL A 448 -20.19 -36.91 15.17
N ASP A 449 -21.32 -36.68 15.82
CA ASP A 449 -22.61 -36.55 15.15
C ASP A 449 -22.88 -35.07 14.85
N PHE A 450 -23.19 -34.80 13.59
CA PHE A 450 -23.75 -33.53 13.11
C PHE A 450 -25.22 -33.74 12.74
N ASP A 451 -26.02 -34.30 13.65
CA ASP A 451 -27.47 -34.26 13.49
C ASP A 451 -27.94 -32.80 13.67
N GLY A 452 -28.68 -32.25 12.71
CA GLY A 452 -29.07 -30.83 12.67
C GLY A 452 -30.03 -30.38 13.78
N THR A 453 -29.98 -30.98 14.97
CA THR A 453 -30.89 -30.69 16.10
C THR A 453 -30.56 -29.42 16.87
N LEU A 454 -29.43 -28.75 16.56
CA LEU A 454 -29.17 -27.36 16.93
C LEU A 454 -29.03 -26.53 15.65
N TYR A 455 -30.14 -25.88 15.28
CA TYR A 455 -30.31 -24.97 14.14
C TYR A 455 -29.88 -25.45 12.76
N GLY A 456 -30.35 -26.64 12.37
CA GLY A 456 -30.85 -26.93 11.02
C GLY A 456 -30.09 -26.40 9.80
N TRP A 457 -28.88 -26.88 9.54
CA TRP A 457 -28.47 -27.60 8.31
C TRP A 457 -26.99 -28.06 8.39
N GLU A 458 -26.56 -28.87 7.41
CA GLU A 458 -25.58 -29.97 7.53
C GLU A 458 -24.20 -29.68 6.88
N PRO A 459 -23.07 -30.15 7.46
CA PRO A 459 -21.77 -30.08 6.80
C PRO A 459 -21.62 -31.16 5.72
N SER A 460 -21.06 -30.78 4.56
CA SER A 460 -20.70 -31.65 3.43
C SER A 460 -19.19 -31.86 3.44
N ILE A 461 -18.72 -33.11 3.36
CA ILE A 461 -17.27 -33.38 3.26
C ILE A 461 -16.70 -33.03 1.86
N ASP A 462 -17.58 -32.76 0.89
CA ASP A 462 -17.20 -32.26 -0.45
C ASP A 462 -17.28 -30.72 -0.54
N ALA A 463 -17.53 -30.04 0.59
CA ALA A 463 -17.41 -28.60 0.75
C ALA A 463 -16.20 -28.32 1.64
N GLU A 464 -15.05 -28.18 0.99
CA GLU A 464 -13.75 -27.84 1.57
C GLU A 464 -13.85 -26.45 2.23
N GLY A 465 -13.68 -26.41 3.55
CA GLY A 465 -13.81 -25.19 4.36
C GLY A 465 -13.97 -25.53 5.85
N GLU A 466 -12.91 -25.29 6.64
CA GLU A 466 -12.73 -25.24 8.12
C GLU A 466 -13.62 -26.07 9.09
N SER A 467 -14.42 -27.04 8.63
CA SER A 467 -15.27 -27.91 9.46
C SER A 467 -14.44 -28.80 10.41
N TRP A 468 -13.15 -28.99 10.10
CA TRP A 468 -12.23 -29.78 10.90
C TRP A 468 -12.04 -29.21 12.32
N VAL A 469 -12.01 -27.88 12.49
CA VAL A 469 -11.84 -27.25 13.81
C VAL A 469 -12.98 -27.67 14.74
N VAL A 470 -14.22 -27.57 14.26
CA VAL A 470 -15.42 -27.93 15.01
C VAL A 470 -15.48 -29.45 15.24
N LEU A 471 -15.10 -30.25 14.25
CA LEU A 471 -15.03 -31.71 14.36
C LEU A 471 -14.03 -32.14 15.46
N PHE A 472 -12.83 -31.56 15.48
CA PHE A 472 -11.83 -31.83 16.51
C PHE A 472 -12.24 -31.33 17.89
N GLN A 473 -12.91 -30.18 17.98
CA GLN A 473 -13.45 -29.68 19.25
C GLN A 473 -14.52 -30.61 19.82
N ARG A 474 -15.51 -31.00 18.99
CA ARG A 474 -16.58 -31.92 19.41
C ARG A 474 -16.01 -33.28 19.77
N ALA A 475 -15.10 -33.82 18.96
CA ALA A 475 -14.39 -35.06 19.25
C ALA A 475 -13.63 -34.99 20.58
N TYR A 476 -12.96 -33.87 20.85
CA TYR A 476 -12.26 -33.66 22.12
C TYR A 476 -13.23 -33.69 23.30
N LEU A 477 -14.33 -32.92 23.23
CA LEU A 477 -15.35 -32.88 24.27
C LEU A 477 -15.99 -34.26 24.51
N GLN A 478 -16.35 -34.98 23.45
CA GLN A 478 -16.90 -36.33 23.54
C GLN A 478 -15.92 -37.32 24.15
N SER A 479 -14.62 -37.24 23.81
CA SER A 479 -13.59 -38.10 24.42
C SER A 479 -13.46 -37.92 25.93
N LYS A 480 -13.89 -36.75 26.44
CA LYS A 480 -13.93 -36.42 27.87
C LYS A 480 -15.28 -36.76 28.52
N GLY A 481 -16.25 -37.29 27.75
CA GLY A 481 -17.59 -37.62 28.21
C GLY A 481 -18.46 -36.38 28.46
N LEU A 482 -18.18 -35.28 27.77
CA LEU A 482 -18.86 -33.99 27.94
C LEU A 482 -19.97 -33.81 26.90
N ASP A 483 -21.09 -33.23 27.34
CA ASP A 483 -22.25 -32.91 26.52
C ASP A 483 -22.07 -31.55 25.85
N TYR A 484 -22.38 -31.47 24.55
CA TYR A 484 -22.22 -30.29 23.68
C TYR A 484 -23.50 -29.45 23.57
N THR A 485 -24.56 -29.80 24.30
CA THR A 485 -25.81 -29.03 24.28
C THR A 485 -25.68 -27.65 24.94
N VAL A 486 -26.44 -26.66 24.44
CA VAL A 486 -26.51 -25.25 24.88
C VAL A 486 -26.60 -25.05 26.42
N GLN A 487 -27.14 -26.03 27.16
CA GLN A 487 -27.20 -25.95 28.63
C GLN A 487 -25.86 -26.15 29.34
N ALA A 488 -24.90 -26.86 28.72
CA ALA A 488 -23.56 -27.06 29.28
C ALA A 488 -22.65 -25.83 29.06
N GLN A 489 -22.88 -25.07 27.98
CA GLN A 489 -22.15 -23.85 27.64
C GLN A 489 -22.40 -22.70 28.64
N ALA A 490 -23.63 -22.57 29.16
CA ALA A 490 -24.01 -21.49 30.08
C ALA A 490 -23.50 -21.67 31.53
N THR A 491 -22.96 -22.83 31.89
CA THR A 491 -22.46 -23.09 33.25
C THR A 491 -21.05 -23.64 33.16
N GLY A 492 -20.04 -22.75 33.20
CA GLY A 492 -18.59 -23.00 33.09
C GLY A 492 -18.02 -24.09 34.01
N SER A 493 -18.46 -25.32 33.80
CA SER A 493 -18.18 -26.53 34.59
C SER A 493 -17.89 -27.73 33.69
N ALA A 494 -17.95 -27.56 32.37
CA ALA A 494 -17.76 -28.64 31.41
C ALA A 494 -16.33 -29.18 31.37
N ALA A 495 -15.30 -28.51 31.90
CA ALA A 495 -14.03 -29.20 32.14
C ALA A 495 -13.52 -28.89 33.54
N GLY A 496 -13.40 -29.92 34.38
CA GLY A 496 -12.64 -29.89 35.63
C GLY A 496 -11.13 -29.75 35.41
N GLU A 497 -10.73 -29.06 34.35
CA GLU A 497 -9.36 -28.83 33.94
C GLU A 497 -8.81 -27.62 34.69
N ASN A 498 -8.14 -27.91 35.82
CA ASN A 498 -7.29 -26.92 36.46
C ASN A 498 -6.08 -26.62 35.56
N THR A 499 -5.53 -25.41 35.64
CA THR A 499 -4.25 -24.91 35.05
C THR A 499 -3.04 -25.88 34.93
N ALA A 500 -3.11 -27.07 35.54
CA ALA A 500 -2.19 -28.18 35.35
C ALA A 500 -2.42 -29.02 34.05
N THR A 501 -3.47 -28.76 33.26
CA THR A 501 -3.88 -29.60 32.12
C THR A 501 -3.77 -28.94 30.74
N ILE A 502 -3.19 -27.73 30.62
CA ILE A 502 -3.09 -26.99 29.35
C ILE A 502 -2.48 -27.81 28.20
N GLY A 503 -1.63 -28.79 28.52
CA GLY A 503 -0.99 -29.65 27.52
C GLY A 503 -1.77 -30.90 27.12
N GLN A 504 -2.90 -31.19 27.75
CA GLN A 504 -3.70 -32.38 27.43
C GLN A 504 -4.30 -32.33 26.02
N PRO A 505 -4.94 -31.23 25.57
CA PRO A 505 -5.47 -31.19 24.21
C PRO A 505 -4.34 -31.25 23.18
N LEU A 506 -3.23 -30.54 23.41
CA LEU A 506 -2.05 -30.61 22.54
C LEU A 506 -1.46 -32.04 22.47
N THR A 507 -1.42 -32.78 23.59
CA THR A 507 -1.01 -34.20 23.60
C THR A 507 -1.98 -35.07 22.81
N MET A 508 -3.29 -34.85 22.95
CA MET A 508 -4.32 -35.61 22.22
C MET A 508 -4.32 -35.31 20.72
N LEU A 509 -3.91 -34.11 20.30
CA LEU A 509 -3.82 -33.75 18.88
C LEU A 509 -2.52 -34.28 18.25
N THR A 510 -1.41 -34.28 19.00
CA THR A 510 -0.07 -34.58 18.46
C THR A 510 0.43 -35.99 18.77
N GLY A 511 -0.14 -36.67 19.76
CA GLY A 511 0.36 -37.96 20.27
C GLY A 511 1.68 -37.83 21.04
N ARG A 512 2.10 -36.61 21.36
CA ARG A 512 3.39 -36.30 21.99
C ARG A 512 3.16 -35.72 23.37
N THR A 513 3.93 -36.20 24.34
CA THR A 513 3.80 -35.75 25.73
C THR A 513 4.14 -34.27 25.88
N SER A 514 3.18 -33.49 26.34
CA SER A 514 3.38 -32.10 26.77
C SER A 514 4.28 -32.00 28.00
N SER A 515 5.37 -31.22 27.93
CA SER A 515 6.14 -30.84 29.12
C SER A 515 5.59 -29.53 29.67
N LEU A 516 5.11 -29.52 30.92
CA LEU A 516 4.59 -28.34 31.60
C LEU A 516 5.69 -27.63 32.41
N TYR A 517 5.95 -26.36 32.11
CA TYR A 517 6.85 -25.50 32.90
C TYR A 517 6.03 -24.52 33.74
N ASN A 518 6.12 -24.60 35.07
CA ASN A 518 5.34 -23.77 36.01
C ASN A 518 6.17 -22.56 36.51
N THR A 519 5.65 -21.33 36.31
CA THR A 519 6.31 -20.05 36.67
C THR A 519 6.16 -19.59 38.12
N GLY A 520 5.51 -20.36 38.99
CA GLY A 520 5.44 -20.03 40.43
C GLY A 520 6.79 -19.97 41.17
N ASN A 521 7.90 -20.19 40.45
CA ASN A 521 9.27 -20.02 40.89
C ASN A 521 10.00 -19.20 39.80
N ARG A 522 10.79 -18.17 40.18
CA ARG A 522 11.54 -17.22 39.29
C ARG A 522 12.55 -17.85 38.30
N TRP A 523 12.39 -19.13 37.96
CA TRP A 523 13.35 -20.00 37.30
C TRP A 523 12.76 -20.70 36.07
N VAL A 524 11.61 -20.26 35.55
CA VAL A 524 11.26 -20.58 34.16
C VAL A 524 12.18 -19.72 33.31
N ASN A 525 13.11 -20.40 32.64
CA ASN A 525 14.08 -19.79 31.75
C ASN A 525 13.36 -19.46 30.44
N PRO A 526 13.20 -18.18 30.03
CA PRO A 526 12.62 -17.82 28.73
C PRO A 526 13.31 -18.49 27.54
N SER A 527 14.55 -18.97 27.75
CA SER A 527 15.19 -19.89 26.81
C SER A 527 14.34 -21.13 26.49
N ALA A 528 13.40 -21.55 27.33
CA ALA A 528 12.54 -22.69 27.07
C ALA A 528 11.48 -22.39 26.00
N ILE A 529 10.98 -21.15 25.95
CA ILE A 529 10.07 -20.69 24.88
C ILE A 529 10.88 -20.55 23.59
N ALA A 530 11.94 -19.74 23.62
CA ALA A 530 12.82 -19.54 22.47
C ALA A 530 13.41 -20.86 21.94
N ASN A 531 13.92 -21.75 22.80
CA ASN A 531 14.41 -23.06 22.34
C ASN A 531 13.30 -23.96 21.83
N ALA A 532 12.07 -23.85 22.34
CA ALA A 532 10.97 -24.67 21.87
C ALA A 532 10.52 -24.22 20.49
N VAL A 533 10.29 -22.92 20.29
CA VAL A 533 9.91 -22.36 18.99
C VAL A 533 11.02 -22.53 17.96
N GLN A 534 12.28 -22.26 18.30
CA GLN A 534 13.44 -22.56 17.42
C GLN A 534 13.58 -24.05 17.06
N GLN A 535 13.06 -24.96 17.88
CA GLN A 535 13.03 -26.41 17.59
C GLN A 535 11.75 -26.81 16.82
N GLY A 536 10.95 -25.85 16.36
CA GLY A 536 9.69 -26.07 15.66
C GLY A 536 8.57 -26.61 16.55
N LYS A 537 8.72 -26.57 17.88
CA LYS A 537 7.74 -27.10 18.83
C LYS A 537 6.54 -26.19 18.92
N ARG A 538 5.38 -26.79 19.24
CA ARG A 538 4.13 -26.04 19.47
C ARG A 538 4.09 -25.54 20.90
N VAL A 539 3.91 -24.24 21.09
CA VAL A 539 4.03 -23.57 22.39
C VAL A 539 2.74 -22.87 22.78
N LEU A 540 2.21 -23.23 23.94
CA LEU A 540 1.06 -22.57 24.57
C LEU A 540 1.51 -21.80 25.81
N VAL A 541 0.81 -20.70 26.10
CA VAL A 541 0.99 -19.89 27.32
C VAL A 541 -0.37 -19.79 28.02
N GLY A 542 -0.42 -20.13 29.32
CA GLY A 542 -1.64 -20.02 30.11
C GLY A 542 -1.51 -19.08 31.29
N THR A 543 -2.44 -18.14 31.41
CA THR A 543 -2.46 -17.11 32.46
C THR A 543 -3.19 -17.61 33.73
N LYS A 544 -2.83 -17.15 34.93
CA LYS A 544 -3.43 -17.57 36.21
C LYS A 544 -3.27 -16.51 37.29
N ASN A 545 -4.38 -15.98 37.82
CA ASN A 545 -4.38 -14.81 38.71
C ASN A 545 -3.66 -13.60 38.08
N ALA A 546 -3.67 -13.52 36.75
CA ALA A 546 -3.13 -12.39 36.02
C ALA A 546 -3.92 -11.10 36.31
N GLY A 547 -5.04 -11.14 37.05
CA GLY A 547 -5.96 -10.00 37.23
C GLY A 547 -6.32 -9.37 35.89
N GLN A 548 -6.92 -8.17 35.86
CA GLN A 548 -6.70 -7.29 34.71
C GLN A 548 -5.36 -6.57 34.96
N VAL A 549 -4.25 -7.31 34.98
CA VAL A 549 -2.95 -6.72 35.25
C VAL A 549 -2.35 -6.25 33.93
N LYS A 550 -2.34 -4.93 33.82
CA LYS A 550 -1.46 -4.04 33.05
C LYS A 550 -1.42 -4.11 31.52
N GLU A 551 -1.66 -5.22 30.83
CA GLU A 551 -1.48 -5.29 29.35
C GLU A 551 -2.44 -6.32 28.71
N GLN A 552 -3.74 -6.01 28.56
CA GLN A 552 -4.70 -6.71 27.67
C GLN A 552 -4.92 -8.25 27.87
N LEU A 553 -4.25 -8.93 28.80
CA LEU A 553 -4.39 -10.39 28.98
C LEU A 553 -5.64 -10.79 29.79
N VAL A 554 -6.35 -11.82 29.31
CA VAL A 554 -7.46 -12.47 30.01
C VAL A 554 -6.90 -13.34 31.12
N ASN A 555 -7.50 -13.27 32.31
CA ASN A 555 -7.13 -14.11 33.45
C ASN A 555 -7.70 -15.54 33.33
N ASN A 556 -6.91 -16.56 33.70
CA ASN A 556 -7.27 -17.98 33.58
C ASN A 556 -7.56 -18.40 32.13
N HIS A 557 -6.71 -17.94 31.21
CA HIS A 557 -6.90 -18.08 29.77
C HIS A 557 -5.66 -18.68 29.10
N ALA A 558 -5.83 -19.31 27.94
CA ALA A 558 -4.74 -19.91 27.18
C ALA A 558 -4.54 -19.19 25.85
N TYR A 559 -3.29 -19.01 25.48
CA TYR A 559 -2.83 -18.34 24.26
C TYR A 559 -1.89 -19.25 23.48
N THR A 560 -1.88 -19.08 22.16
CA THR A 560 -0.86 -19.68 21.27
C THR A 560 0.33 -18.73 21.18
N VAL A 561 1.56 -19.23 21.30
CA VAL A 561 2.75 -18.43 20.94
C VAL A 561 2.95 -18.56 19.44
N ILE A 562 2.94 -17.41 18.75
CA ILE A 562 3.12 -17.36 17.29
C ILE A 562 4.48 -16.81 16.89
N ASP A 563 5.10 -15.97 17.73
CA ASP A 563 6.44 -15.43 17.51
C ASP A 563 7.11 -15.03 18.85
N GLU A 564 8.44 -14.91 18.84
CA GLU A 564 9.21 -14.39 19.96
C GLU A 564 10.44 -13.59 19.52
N ASP A 565 10.69 -12.47 20.21
CA ASP A 565 11.95 -11.72 20.12
C ASP A 565 12.57 -11.62 21.51
N LEU A 566 13.29 -12.68 21.91
CA LEU A 566 13.86 -12.81 23.25
C LEU A 566 15.38 -12.88 23.21
N TRP A 567 16.06 -12.10 24.06
CA TRP A 567 17.50 -12.14 24.24
C TRP A 567 17.92 -12.16 25.71
N PHE A 568 19.13 -12.65 25.97
CA PHE A 568 19.71 -12.67 27.32
C PHE A 568 20.69 -11.51 27.51
N ASP A 569 20.36 -10.56 28.40
CA ASP A 569 21.32 -9.52 28.78
C ASP A 569 22.32 -10.06 29.82
N ALA A 570 23.57 -10.22 29.40
CA ALA A 570 24.66 -10.70 30.22
C ALA A 570 25.03 -9.75 31.39
N LYS A 571 24.66 -8.46 31.32
CA LYS A 571 24.94 -7.46 32.37
C LYS A 571 23.93 -7.54 33.51
N THR A 572 22.65 -7.56 33.20
CA THR A 572 21.54 -7.67 34.15
C THR A 572 21.30 -9.11 34.60
N ARG A 573 21.80 -10.08 33.82
CA ARG A 573 21.58 -11.53 33.98
C ARG A 573 20.09 -11.90 33.94
N THR A 574 19.33 -11.16 33.13
CA THR A 574 17.91 -11.37 32.89
C THR A 574 17.66 -11.56 31.39
N TRP A 575 16.57 -12.24 31.08
CA TRP A 575 16.03 -12.26 29.72
C TRP A 575 15.18 -11.03 29.52
N GLU A 576 15.26 -10.46 28.33
CA GLU A 576 14.52 -9.27 27.89
C GLU A 576 13.90 -9.55 26.52
N GLY A 577 12.93 -8.72 26.13
CA GLY A 577 12.24 -8.83 24.86
C GLY A 577 10.75 -9.15 24.98
N THR A 578 10.14 -9.52 23.86
CA THR A 578 8.70 -9.69 23.72
C THR A 578 8.32 -11.09 23.24
N VAL A 579 7.08 -11.47 23.54
CA VAL A 579 6.45 -12.68 23.00
C VAL A 579 5.14 -12.25 22.36
N THR A 580 4.88 -12.73 21.15
CA THR A 580 3.64 -12.49 20.42
C THR A 580 2.68 -13.64 20.69
N LEU A 581 1.52 -13.30 21.24
CA LEU A 581 0.50 -14.24 21.68
C LEU A 581 -0.76 -14.10 20.84
N ARG A 582 -1.38 -15.22 20.45
CA ARG A 582 -2.70 -15.24 19.84
C ARG A 582 -3.76 -15.64 20.86
N ASN A 583 -4.76 -14.79 21.05
CA ASN A 583 -5.98 -15.09 21.78
C ASN A 583 -6.86 -15.99 20.90
N PRO A 584 -7.19 -17.22 21.33
CA PRO A 584 -8.09 -18.10 20.59
C PRO A 584 -9.51 -17.54 20.37
N TRP A 585 -9.88 -16.45 21.04
CA TRP A 585 -11.16 -15.76 20.85
C TRP A 585 -11.14 -14.73 19.72
N GLY A 586 -9.97 -14.46 19.11
CA GLY A 586 -9.85 -13.46 18.05
C GLY A 586 -10.14 -12.04 18.52
N VAL A 587 -10.00 -11.77 19.83
CA VAL A 587 -10.19 -10.44 20.44
C VAL A 587 -9.15 -10.21 21.52
N ASP A 588 -8.79 -8.97 21.77
CA ASP A 588 -7.90 -8.57 22.86
C ASP A 588 -8.65 -8.61 24.19
N GLY A 589 -8.04 -9.23 25.20
CA GLY A 589 -8.67 -9.61 26.47
C GLY A 589 -9.05 -8.49 27.44
N GLY A 590 -9.18 -7.24 27.00
CA GLY A 590 -9.49 -6.09 27.83
C GLY A 590 -9.61 -4.81 27.00
N GLN A 591 -9.86 -3.66 27.64
CA GLN A 591 -9.87 -2.36 26.96
C GLN A 591 -8.46 -2.07 26.43
N SER A 592 -8.20 -2.52 25.20
CA SER A 592 -7.02 -2.19 24.43
C SER A 592 -6.92 -0.67 24.32
N THR A 593 -5.71 -0.14 24.51
CA THR A 593 -5.38 1.22 24.08
C THR A 593 -4.86 1.23 22.64
N ASP A 594 -4.70 0.07 22.03
CA ASP A 594 -4.59 -0.06 20.60
C ASP A 594 -6.01 0.04 19.99
N SER A 595 -6.12 0.68 18.83
CA SER A 595 -7.43 0.90 18.18
C SER A 595 -7.97 -0.34 17.47
N VAL A 596 -7.16 -1.40 17.37
CA VAL A 596 -7.46 -2.66 16.68
C VAL A 596 -7.68 -3.76 17.72
N ASN A 597 -8.69 -4.59 17.50
CA ASN A 597 -9.06 -5.73 18.35
C ASN A 597 -8.84 -7.01 17.53
N ASP A 598 -7.59 -7.39 17.34
CA ASP A 598 -7.11 -8.45 16.44
C ASP A 598 -6.87 -9.80 17.17
N GLY A 599 -6.90 -9.79 18.50
CA GLY A 599 -6.57 -10.97 19.30
C GLY A 599 -5.09 -11.33 19.27
N ILE A 600 -4.22 -10.47 18.74
CA ILE A 600 -2.77 -10.61 18.78
C ILE A 600 -2.22 -9.66 19.84
N ILE A 601 -1.54 -10.23 20.84
CA ILE A 601 -1.06 -9.47 21.98
C ILE A 601 0.46 -9.63 22.05
N VAL A 602 1.18 -8.54 21.82
CA VAL A 602 2.62 -8.47 22.07
C VAL A 602 2.84 -8.11 23.53
N VAL A 603 3.46 -9.01 24.28
CA VAL A 603 3.71 -8.81 25.72
C VAL A 603 5.19 -8.84 26.04
N GLU A 604 5.61 -7.94 26.93
CA GLU A 604 6.96 -8.02 27.48
C GLU A 604 7.13 -9.31 28.28
N ILE A 605 8.29 -9.96 28.14
CA ILE A 605 8.57 -11.22 28.84
C ILE A 605 8.37 -11.09 30.34
N ASP A 606 8.62 -9.91 30.93
CA ASP A 606 8.43 -9.54 32.34
C ASP A 606 6.98 -9.63 32.84
N VAL A 607 5.99 -9.43 31.97
CA VAL A 607 4.57 -9.53 32.29
C VAL A 607 4.13 -10.99 32.47
N LEU A 608 4.80 -11.91 31.78
CA LEU A 608 4.47 -13.34 31.82
C LEU A 608 4.94 -14.04 33.11
N TRP A 609 5.72 -13.39 33.99
CA TRP A 609 6.42 -14.04 35.14
C TRP A 609 5.50 -14.62 36.23
N SER A 610 4.21 -14.28 36.23
CA SER A 610 3.27 -14.76 37.26
C SER A 610 2.48 -16.00 36.86
N SER A 611 2.50 -16.38 35.57
CA SER A 611 1.44 -17.22 35.01
C SER A 611 1.81 -17.88 33.68
N ILE A 612 2.66 -18.90 33.67
CA ILE A 612 2.91 -19.67 32.45
C ILE A 612 2.91 -21.14 32.77
N ALA A 613 2.24 -21.85 31.88
CA ALA A 613 2.32 -23.25 31.60
C ALA A 613 2.85 -23.36 30.18
N VAL A 614 4.18 -23.42 29.99
CA VAL A 614 4.72 -23.68 28.65
C VAL A 614 4.44 -25.13 28.38
N VAL A 615 3.75 -25.42 27.28
CA VAL A 615 3.62 -26.78 26.78
C VAL A 615 4.33 -26.84 25.45
N ALA A 616 5.32 -27.73 25.34
CA ALA A 616 6.03 -27.96 24.10
C ALA A 616 5.89 -29.43 23.67
N THR A 617 5.45 -29.65 22.44
CA THR A 617 5.50 -30.95 21.78
C THR A 617 6.37 -30.82 20.54
N ASN A 618 7.25 -31.81 20.28
CA ASN A 618 7.95 -31.89 18.99
C ASN A 618 6.95 -31.84 17.85
#